data_AF-A0A966YG35-F1
#
_entry.id   AF-A0A966YG35-F1
#
_cell.length_a   1.000
_cell.length_b   1.000
_cell.length_c   1.000
_cell.angle_alpha   90.00
_cell.angle_beta   90.00
_cell.angle_gamma   90.00
#
_symmetry.space_group_name_H-M   'P 1'
#
loop_
_entity.id
_entity.type
_entity.pdbx_description
1 polymer ?
#
loop_
_entity_poly.entity_id
_entity_poly.type
_entity_poly.pdbx_seq_one_letter_code
_entity_poly.pdbx_strand_id
1 'polypeptide(L)'
;MGTVVHAADPQPAEPPLDSLQWAVVNSLRHPERKTPEELLEAAVRSAAVEALGPTLEFLDLFDKALAADADPEATLAKLGDSFPVGELIQLRRFLEAAAPPDDAAAIAKLIELLRAASESRRTDPARLARAAADLQSDSRGMRQRAAETLLRGGTAALPVLIDLIGQAAPPAGALEQA
;
A
#
# COMPACT_ATOMS: atom_id res chain seq x y z
N MET A 1 -28.79 -39.79 -17.60
CA MET A 1 -28.05 -38.52 -17.55
C MET A 1 -27.28 -38.49 -16.22
N GLY A 2 -26.09 -39.09 -16.19
CA GLY A 2 -25.24 -39.11 -15.00
C GLY A 2 -24.34 -37.89 -14.99
N THR A 3 -24.46 -37.06 -13.96
CA THR A 3 -23.52 -35.96 -13.70
C THR A 3 -22.22 -36.55 -13.18
N VAL A 4 -21.16 -36.42 -13.97
CA VAL A 4 -19.79 -36.73 -13.55
C VAL A 4 -19.37 -35.63 -12.58
N VAL A 5 -19.35 -35.95 -11.30
CA VAL A 5 -18.72 -35.11 -10.27
C VAL A 5 -17.22 -35.22 -10.53
N HIS A 6 -16.62 -34.18 -11.11
CA HIS A 6 -15.17 -34.07 -11.21
C HIS A 6 -14.65 -33.82 -9.78
N ALA A 7 -14.29 -34.90 -9.08
CA ALA A 7 -13.53 -34.80 -7.86
C ALA A 7 -12.23 -34.09 -8.21
N ALA A 8 -11.99 -32.92 -7.61
CA ALA A 8 -10.70 -32.26 -7.70
C ALA A 8 -9.63 -33.25 -7.22
N ASP A 9 -8.62 -33.50 -8.04
CA ASP A 9 -7.49 -34.33 -7.63
C ASP A 9 -6.90 -33.76 -6.32
N PRO A 10 -6.57 -34.60 -5.33
CA PRO A 10 -5.98 -34.15 -4.09
C PRO A 10 -4.66 -33.45 -4.42
N GLN A 11 -4.59 -32.14 -4.12
CA GLN A 11 -3.34 -31.38 -4.18
C GLN A 11 -2.28 -32.13 -3.36
N PRO A 12 -1.09 -32.40 -3.93
CA PRO A 12 -0.02 -33.04 -3.19
C PRO A 12 0.30 -32.21 -1.94
N ALA A 13 0.39 -32.88 -0.79
CA ALA A 13 0.67 -32.22 0.47
C ALA A 13 2.00 -31.46 0.39
N GLU A 14 1.98 -30.19 0.80
CA GLU A 14 3.16 -29.33 0.85
C GLU A 14 4.25 -30.01 1.70
N PRO A 15 5.51 -30.04 1.23
CA PRO A 15 6.60 -30.61 2.01
C PRO A 15 6.76 -29.86 3.33
N PRO A 16 7.14 -30.55 4.42
CA PRO A 16 7.34 -29.89 5.71
C PRO A 16 8.49 -28.88 5.62
N LEU A 17 8.34 -27.77 6.32
CA LEU A 17 9.36 -26.71 6.39
C LEU A 17 10.68 -27.25 6.98
N ASP A 18 11.79 -26.83 6.39
CA ASP A 18 13.11 -27.06 6.97
C ASP A 18 13.37 -26.21 8.22
N SER A 19 14.51 -26.44 8.89
CA SER A 19 14.83 -25.76 10.14
C SER A 19 14.98 -24.24 9.99
N LEU A 20 15.48 -23.77 8.85
CA LEU A 20 15.68 -22.35 8.58
C LEU A 20 14.34 -21.68 8.23
N GLN A 21 13.56 -22.30 7.35
CA GLN A 21 12.20 -21.86 7.01
C GLN A 21 11.34 -21.75 8.26
N TRP A 22 11.39 -22.77 9.13
CA TRP A 22 10.64 -22.79 10.37
C TRP A 22 11.09 -21.70 11.34
N ALA A 23 12.39 -21.47 11.49
CA ALA A 23 12.92 -20.40 12.34
C ALA A 23 12.43 -19.01 11.88
N VAL A 24 12.45 -18.76 10.57
CA VAL A 24 11.92 -17.51 10.00
C VAL A 24 10.43 -17.40 10.26
N VAL A 25 9.62 -18.38 9.87
CA VAL A 25 8.16 -18.37 10.08
C VAL A 25 7.80 -18.22 11.55
N ASN A 26 8.51 -18.89 12.46
CA ASN A 26 8.26 -18.78 13.89
C ASN A 26 8.57 -17.37 14.43
N SER A 27 9.65 -16.74 13.95
CA SER A 27 9.94 -15.33 14.25
C SER A 27 8.90 -14.38 13.70
N LEU A 28 8.20 -14.77 12.62
CA LEU A 28 7.13 -13.98 12.05
C LEU A 28 5.82 -14.09 12.85
N ARG A 29 5.63 -15.15 13.62
CA ARG A 29 4.45 -15.33 14.47
C ARG A 29 4.56 -14.64 15.83
N HIS A 30 5.77 -14.26 16.24
CA HIS A 30 6.04 -13.79 17.59
C HIS A 30 6.93 -12.53 17.60
N PRO A 31 6.43 -11.37 18.08
CA PRO A 31 5.07 -11.15 18.61
C PRO A 31 4.00 -11.24 17.52
N GLU A 32 2.75 -11.42 17.96
CA GLU A 32 1.58 -11.47 17.07
C GLU A 32 1.45 -10.17 16.28
N ARG A 33 1.25 -10.30 14.97
CA ARG A 33 1.03 -9.19 14.04
C ARG A 33 -0.44 -8.92 13.84
N LYS A 34 -0.81 -7.64 13.80
CA LYS A 34 -2.23 -7.23 13.83
C LYS A 34 -2.58 -6.23 12.75
N THR A 35 -1.62 -5.44 12.30
CA THR A 35 -1.88 -4.43 11.29
C THR A 35 -1.77 -5.01 9.88
N PRO A 36 -2.52 -4.47 8.90
CA PRO A 36 -2.37 -4.88 7.50
C PRO A 36 -0.91 -4.75 7.00
N GLU A 37 -0.18 -3.72 7.44
CA GLU A 37 1.24 -3.53 7.07
C GLU A 37 2.12 -4.69 7.55
N GLU A 38 2.04 -5.02 8.84
CA GLU A 38 2.82 -6.10 9.43
C GLU A 38 2.49 -7.46 8.80
N LEU A 39 1.21 -7.70 8.49
CA LEU A 39 0.75 -8.96 7.92
C LEU A 39 1.17 -9.13 6.45
N LEU A 40 1.09 -8.06 5.65
CA LEU A 40 1.61 -8.09 4.29
C LEU A 40 3.13 -8.29 4.27
N GLU A 41 3.85 -7.64 5.19
CA GLU A 41 5.31 -7.84 5.33
C GLU A 41 5.62 -9.29 5.73
N ALA A 42 4.85 -9.88 6.64
CA ALA A 42 5.00 -11.27 7.04
C ALA A 42 4.75 -12.25 5.89
N ALA A 43 3.76 -11.97 5.03
CA ALA A 43 3.50 -12.75 3.83
C ALA A 43 4.69 -12.70 2.86
N VAL A 44 5.20 -11.50 2.56
CA VAL A 44 6.38 -11.32 1.70
C VAL A 44 7.60 -12.06 2.26
N ARG A 45 7.87 -11.93 3.56
CA ARG A 45 9.02 -12.59 4.22
C ARG A 45 8.87 -14.11 4.28
N SER A 46 7.65 -14.63 4.42
CA SER A 46 7.39 -16.07 4.38
C SER A 46 7.59 -16.63 2.97
N ALA A 47 7.14 -15.90 1.95
CA ALA A 47 7.34 -16.27 0.56
C ALA A 47 8.82 -16.28 0.18
N ALA A 48 9.63 -15.36 0.74
CA ALA A 48 11.07 -15.28 0.50
C ALA A 48 11.84 -16.51 0.99
N VAL A 49 11.27 -17.31 1.91
CA VAL A 49 11.81 -18.60 2.35
C VAL A 49 11.00 -19.78 1.81
N GLU A 50 10.19 -19.55 0.77
CA GLU A 50 9.40 -20.58 0.08
C GLU A 50 8.40 -21.32 0.97
N ALA A 51 7.92 -20.68 2.05
CA ALA A 51 6.94 -21.24 2.96
C ALA A 51 5.51 -20.88 2.49
N LEU A 52 4.89 -21.70 1.63
CA LEU A 52 3.61 -21.40 1.01
C LEU A 52 2.48 -21.35 2.04
N GLY A 53 2.32 -22.41 2.85
CA GLY A 53 1.28 -22.45 3.88
C GLY A 53 1.25 -21.20 4.79
N PRO A 54 2.39 -20.83 5.41
CA PRO A 54 2.49 -19.59 6.20
C PRO A 54 2.26 -18.31 5.40
N THR A 55 2.69 -18.25 4.14
CA THR A 55 2.42 -17.10 3.26
C THR A 55 0.93 -16.90 3.08
N LEU A 56 0.19 -17.95 2.73
CA LEU A 56 -1.26 -17.91 2.55
C LEU A 56 -1.99 -17.56 3.85
N GLU A 57 -1.50 -18.06 4.98
CA GLU A 57 -2.06 -17.69 6.30
C GLU A 57 -1.90 -16.20 6.58
N PHE A 58 -0.72 -15.61 6.36
CA PHE A 58 -0.53 -14.18 6.56
C PHE A 58 -1.34 -13.33 5.58
N LEU A 59 -1.59 -13.81 4.36
CA LEU A 59 -2.48 -13.13 3.41
C LEU A 59 -3.95 -13.17 3.84
N ASP A 60 -4.44 -14.31 4.36
CA ASP A 60 -5.79 -14.39 4.93
C ASP A 60 -5.94 -13.48 6.17
N LEU A 61 -4.92 -13.42 7.02
CA LEU A 61 -4.90 -12.47 8.14
C LEU A 61 -4.87 -11.02 7.65
N PHE A 62 -4.08 -10.71 6.60
CA PHE A 62 -4.05 -9.39 5.97
C PHE A 62 -5.44 -8.98 5.48
N ASP A 63 -6.14 -9.86 4.76
CA ASP A 63 -7.48 -9.58 4.25
C ASP A 63 -8.47 -9.32 5.39
N LYS A 64 -8.41 -10.10 6.48
CA LYS A 64 -9.22 -9.89 7.69
C LYS A 64 -8.92 -8.56 8.36
N ALA A 65 -7.63 -8.22 8.51
CA ALA A 65 -7.21 -6.97 9.14
C ALA A 65 -7.63 -5.76 8.29
N LEU A 66 -7.51 -5.86 6.97
CA LEU A 66 -7.92 -4.80 6.05
C LEU A 66 -9.45 -4.62 6.04
N ALA A 67 -10.22 -5.72 6.06
CA ALA A 67 -11.67 -5.67 6.14
C ALA A 67 -12.19 -5.10 7.48
N ALA A 68 -11.40 -5.24 8.56
CA ALA A 68 -11.72 -4.68 9.87
C ALA A 68 -11.18 -3.24 10.07
N ASP A 69 -10.40 -2.71 9.12
CA ASP A 69 -9.87 -1.35 9.18
C ASP A 69 -11.01 -0.33 9.08
N ALA A 70 -10.90 0.77 9.84
CA ALA A 70 -11.88 1.85 9.82
C ALA A 70 -11.86 2.63 8.49
N ASP A 71 -10.71 2.66 7.80
CA ASP A 71 -10.52 3.32 6.52
C ASP A 71 -9.56 2.48 5.63
N PRO A 72 -10.09 1.39 5.01
CA PRO A 72 -9.30 0.50 4.17
C PRO A 72 -8.64 1.22 2.99
N GLU A 73 -9.30 2.24 2.41
CA GLU A 73 -8.75 3.01 1.29
C GLU A 73 -7.53 3.83 1.72
N ALA A 74 -7.59 4.51 2.87
CA ALA A 74 -6.43 5.21 3.41
C ALA A 74 -5.29 4.26 3.79
N THR A 75 -5.61 3.07 4.29
CA THR A 75 -4.61 2.03 4.58
C THR A 75 -3.95 1.52 3.29
N LEU A 76 -4.71 1.20 2.25
CA LEU A 76 -4.17 0.84 0.93
C LEU A 76 -3.30 1.96 0.34
N ALA A 77 -3.71 3.21 0.47
CA ALA A 77 -2.91 4.34 -0.02
C ALA A 77 -1.57 4.48 0.72
N LYS A 78 -1.56 4.28 2.05
CA LYS A 78 -0.34 4.27 2.86
C LYS A 78 0.58 3.13 2.47
N LEU A 79 0.04 1.92 2.33
CA LEU A 79 0.78 0.74 1.89
C LEU A 79 1.35 0.96 0.48
N GLY A 80 0.58 1.54 -0.45
CA GLY A 80 1.06 1.87 -1.79
C GLY A 80 2.16 2.94 -1.81
N ASP A 81 2.23 3.79 -0.79
CA ASP A 81 3.33 4.75 -0.61
C ASP A 81 4.59 4.12 0.02
N SER A 82 4.46 3.06 0.82
CA SER A 82 5.56 2.49 1.63
C SER A 82 6.12 1.16 1.11
N PHE A 83 5.30 0.30 0.52
CA PHE A 83 5.73 -1.03 0.09
C PHE A 83 6.53 -1.01 -1.22
N PRO A 84 7.69 -1.68 -1.28
CA PRO A 84 8.43 -1.82 -2.54
C PRO A 84 7.66 -2.70 -3.53
N VAL A 85 7.30 -2.16 -4.70
CA VAL A 85 6.62 -2.91 -5.76
C VAL A 85 7.39 -4.17 -6.17
N GLY A 86 8.73 -4.14 -6.10
CA GLY A 86 9.58 -5.29 -6.39
C GLY A 86 9.29 -6.50 -5.48
N GLU A 87 9.05 -6.27 -4.18
CA GLU A 87 8.74 -7.35 -3.22
C GLU A 87 7.38 -7.99 -3.50
N LEU A 88 6.38 -7.18 -3.84
CA LEU A 88 5.06 -7.67 -4.23
C LEU A 88 5.09 -8.47 -5.53
N ILE A 89 5.94 -8.06 -6.49
CA ILE A 89 6.17 -8.84 -7.72
C ILE A 89 6.82 -10.19 -7.39
N GLN A 90 7.79 -10.26 -6.46
CA GLN A 90 8.38 -11.54 -6.07
C GLN A 90 7.36 -12.44 -5.36
N LEU A 91 6.55 -11.88 -4.45
CA LEU A 91 5.45 -12.59 -3.82
C LEU A 91 4.49 -13.16 -4.87
N ARG A 92 4.08 -12.37 -5.86
CA ARG A 92 3.22 -12.84 -6.96
C ARG A 92 3.86 -14.00 -7.71
N ARG A 93 5.13 -13.88 -8.10
CA ARG A 93 5.86 -14.93 -8.83
C ARG A 93 5.99 -16.22 -8.03
N PHE A 94 6.17 -16.12 -6.72
CA PHE A 94 6.17 -17.27 -5.84
C PHE A 94 4.81 -17.98 -5.86
N LEU A 95 3.71 -17.24 -5.71
CA LEU A 95 2.36 -17.82 -5.78
C LEU A 95 2.02 -18.38 -7.17
N GLU A 96 2.48 -17.76 -8.25
CA GLU A 96 2.32 -18.30 -9.62
C GLU A 96 2.95 -19.70 -9.76
N ALA A 97 4.01 -19.99 -9.01
CA ALA A 97 4.72 -21.26 -9.05
C ALA A 97 4.19 -22.30 -8.05
N ALA A 98 3.67 -21.85 -6.91
CA ALA A 98 3.41 -22.71 -5.76
C ALA A 98 1.92 -22.81 -5.36
N ALA A 99 1.07 -21.88 -5.79
CA ALA A 99 -0.32 -21.77 -5.34
C ALA A 99 -1.30 -21.91 -6.52
N PRO A 100 -2.61 -22.12 -6.25
CA PRO A 100 -3.65 -21.97 -7.25
C PRO A 100 -3.56 -20.62 -8.00
N PRO A 101 -3.93 -20.57 -9.30
CA PRO A 101 -3.83 -19.36 -10.11
C PRO A 101 -4.54 -18.13 -9.53
N ASP A 102 -5.61 -18.36 -8.78
CA ASP A 102 -6.43 -17.30 -8.16
C ASP A 102 -5.64 -16.51 -7.10
N ASP A 103 -4.73 -17.14 -6.36
CA ASP A 103 -3.94 -16.47 -5.31
C ASP A 103 -2.93 -15.48 -5.93
N ALA A 104 -2.26 -15.89 -7.01
CA ALA A 104 -1.38 -15.02 -7.78
C ALA A 104 -2.15 -13.85 -8.42
N ALA A 105 -3.36 -14.12 -8.94
CA ALA A 105 -4.22 -13.10 -9.51
C ALA A 105 -4.69 -12.09 -8.43
N ALA A 106 -4.95 -12.54 -7.21
CA ALA A 106 -5.29 -11.67 -6.08
C ALA A 106 -4.15 -10.70 -5.74
N ILE A 107 -2.89 -11.17 -5.71
CA ILE A 107 -1.73 -10.27 -5.49
C ILE A 107 -1.55 -9.29 -6.65
N ALA A 108 -1.76 -9.71 -7.90
CA ALA A 108 -1.73 -8.78 -9.04
C ALA A 108 -2.76 -7.66 -8.86
N LYS A 109 -3.98 -8.00 -8.43
CA LYS A 109 -5.04 -7.03 -8.14
C LYS A 109 -4.67 -6.13 -6.96
N LEU A 110 -4.08 -6.68 -5.89
CA LEU A 110 -3.60 -5.89 -4.74
C LEU A 110 -2.59 -4.82 -5.18
N ILE A 111 -1.61 -5.18 -6.02
CA ILE A 111 -0.62 -4.22 -6.55
C ILE A 111 -1.30 -3.05 -7.26
N GLU A 112 -2.30 -3.31 -8.09
CA GLU A 112 -3.04 -2.25 -8.79
C GLU A 112 -3.89 -1.41 -7.82
N LEU A 113 -4.53 -2.02 -6.82
CA LEU A 113 -5.29 -1.31 -5.80
C LEU A 113 -4.40 -0.38 -4.96
N LEU A 114 -3.23 -0.84 -4.54
CA LEU A 114 -2.25 -0.03 -3.80
C LEU A 114 -1.78 1.18 -4.62
N ARG A 115 -1.48 0.96 -5.90
CA ARG A 115 -1.09 2.04 -6.82
C ARG A 115 -2.22 3.05 -6.99
N ALA A 116 -3.44 2.57 -7.26
CA ALA A 116 -4.60 3.43 -7.48
C ALA A 116 -4.95 4.26 -6.23
N ALA A 117 -4.93 3.64 -5.04
CA ALA A 117 -5.21 4.31 -3.78
C ALA A 117 -4.15 5.37 -3.45
N SER A 118 -2.87 5.05 -3.64
CA SER A 118 -1.76 6.00 -3.47
C SER A 118 -1.90 7.19 -4.42
N GLU A 119 -2.17 6.94 -5.70
CA GLU A 119 -2.33 8.01 -6.70
C GLU A 119 -3.56 8.90 -6.41
N SER A 120 -4.69 8.29 -6.08
CA SER A 120 -5.91 9.00 -5.68
C SER A 120 -5.64 9.93 -4.50
N ARG A 121 -4.94 9.44 -3.47
CA ARG A 121 -4.58 10.25 -2.28
C ARG A 121 -3.58 11.37 -2.61
N ARG A 122 -2.65 11.14 -3.54
CA ARG A 122 -1.67 12.16 -3.97
C ARG A 122 -2.34 13.29 -4.74
N THR A 123 -3.35 12.96 -5.52
CA THR A 123 -4.05 13.89 -6.40
C THR A 123 -5.34 14.46 -5.82
N ASP A 124 -5.73 14.06 -4.60
CA ASP A 124 -6.90 14.58 -3.89
C ASP A 124 -6.89 16.13 -3.78
N PRO A 125 -7.81 16.83 -4.46
CA PRO A 125 -7.85 18.29 -4.48
C PRO A 125 -8.07 18.90 -3.09
N ALA A 126 -8.89 18.28 -2.23
CA ALA A 126 -9.19 18.81 -0.90
C ALA A 126 -7.95 18.75 0.00
N ARG A 127 -7.22 17.64 -0.08
CA ARG A 127 -5.95 17.46 0.63
C ARG A 127 -4.88 18.44 0.15
N LEU A 128 -4.78 18.65 -1.17
CA LEU A 128 -3.82 19.60 -1.75
C LEU A 128 -4.17 21.05 -1.39
N ALA A 129 -5.44 21.44 -1.44
CA ALA A 129 -5.89 22.75 -0.99
C ALA A 129 -5.61 22.98 0.50
N ARG A 130 -5.83 21.97 1.35
CA ARG A 130 -5.49 22.04 2.78
C ARG A 130 -3.99 22.24 2.99
N ALA A 131 -3.17 21.48 2.27
CA ALA A 131 -1.72 21.63 2.35
C ALA A 131 -1.26 23.03 1.88
N ALA A 132 -1.86 23.58 0.82
CA ALA A 132 -1.57 24.94 0.38
C ALA A 132 -1.90 25.99 1.46
N ALA A 133 -3.01 25.83 2.19
CA ALA A 133 -3.32 26.69 3.34
C ALA A 133 -2.31 26.51 4.49
N ASP A 134 -1.92 25.27 4.79
CA ASP A 134 -0.97 24.97 5.87
C ASP A 134 0.47 25.46 5.57
N LEU A 135 0.80 25.82 4.32
CA LEU A 135 2.05 26.54 4.00
C LEU A 135 2.13 27.92 4.65
N GLN A 136 0.98 28.56 4.94
CA GLN A 136 0.92 29.84 5.64
C GLN A 136 0.91 29.69 7.17
N SER A 137 0.97 28.46 7.69
CA SER A 137 0.98 28.21 9.13
C SER A 137 2.22 28.81 9.80
N ASP A 138 2.07 29.33 11.02
CA ASP A 138 3.21 29.77 11.85
C ASP A 138 4.15 28.63 12.26
N SER A 139 3.65 27.38 12.26
CA SER A 139 4.44 26.21 12.61
C SER A 139 5.34 25.73 11.46
N ARG A 140 6.66 25.76 11.67
CA ARG A 140 7.64 25.23 10.71
C ARG A 140 7.35 23.77 10.34
N GLY A 141 6.96 22.95 11.32
CA GLY A 141 6.65 21.53 11.08
C GLY A 141 5.43 21.34 10.18
N MET A 142 4.40 22.18 10.34
CA MET A 142 3.22 22.18 9.46
C MET A 142 3.59 22.60 8.05
N ARG A 143 4.35 23.70 7.89
CA ARG A 143 4.82 24.15 6.58
C ARG A 143 5.64 23.08 5.85
N GLN A 144 6.51 22.36 6.56
CA GLN A 144 7.30 21.30 5.96
C GLN A 144 6.44 20.12 5.47
N ARG A 145 5.51 19.64 6.29
CA ARG A 145 4.58 18.57 5.88
C ARG A 145 3.66 18.98 4.73
N ALA A 146 3.24 20.24 4.71
CA ALA A 146 2.49 20.84 3.63
C ALA A 146 3.29 20.83 2.32
N ALA A 147 4.55 21.29 2.36
CA ALA A 147 5.44 21.26 1.20
C ALA A 147 5.68 19.84 0.69
N GLU A 148 5.93 18.87 1.57
CA GLU A 148 6.08 17.45 1.20
C GLU A 148 4.80 16.89 0.56
N THR A 149 3.63 17.28 1.08
CA THR A 149 2.33 16.88 0.52
C THR A 149 2.13 17.41 -0.91
N LEU A 150 2.42 18.69 -1.12
CA LEU A 150 2.29 19.33 -2.44
C LEU A 150 3.32 18.79 -3.44
N LEU A 151 4.56 18.55 -3.00
CA LEU A 151 5.60 17.91 -3.81
C LEU A 151 5.18 16.52 -4.28
N ARG A 152 4.60 15.70 -3.39
CA ARG A 152 4.08 14.37 -3.75
C ARG A 152 2.87 14.43 -4.69
N GLY A 153 2.07 15.49 -4.61
CA GLY A 153 0.96 15.74 -5.54
C GLY A 153 1.42 16.14 -6.94
N GLY A 154 2.70 16.53 -7.11
CA GLY A 154 3.29 16.83 -8.41
C GLY A 154 2.48 17.85 -9.21
N THR A 155 2.13 17.51 -10.45
CA THR A 155 1.37 18.41 -11.33
C THR A 155 -0.05 18.69 -10.84
N ALA A 156 -0.66 17.79 -10.07
CA ALA A 156 -1.99 18.00 -9.50
C ALA A 156 -2.00 19.13 -8.45
N ALA A 157 -0.84 19.47 -7.86
CA ALA A 157 -0.71 20.57 -6.92
C ALA A 157 -0.57 21.95 -7.60
N LEU A 158 -0.34 22.01 -8.92
CA LEU A 158 -0.10 23.28 -9.61
C LEU A 158 -1.24 24.29 -9.49
N PRO A 159 -2.53 23.92 -9.64
CA PRO A 159 -3.61 24.90 -9.53
C PRO A 159 -3.62 25.62 -8.18
N VAL A 160 -3.50 24.89 -7.07
CA VAL A 160 -3.51 25.48 -5.72
C VAL A 160 -2.25 26.30 -5.42
N LEU A 161 -1.11 25.96 -6.02
CA LEU A 161 0.13 26.73 -5.90
C LEU A 161 0.06 28.05 -6.69
N ILE A 162 -0.53 28.02 -7.89
CA ILE A 162 -0.73 29.22 -8.72
C ILE A 162 -1.63 30.22 -7.99
N ASP A 163 -2.76 29.74 -7.43
CA ASP A 163 -3.68 30.58 -6.68
C ASP A 163 -2.99 31.21 -5.45
N LEU A 164 -2.19 30.42 -4.72
CA LEU A 164 -1.45 30.88 -3.55
C LEU A 164 -0.43 31.98 -3.90
N ILE A 165 0.32 31.82 -5.00
CA ILE A 165 1.28 32.82 -5.46
C ILE A 165 0.55 34.11 -5.89
N GLY A 166 -0.59 33.97 -6.59
CA GLY A 166 -1.41 35.10 -7.01
C GLY A 166 -1.94 35.93 -5.83
N GLN A 167 -2.26 35.28 -4.70
CA GLN A 167 -2.69 35.96 -3.47
C GLN A 167 -1.54 36.66 -2.72
N ALA A 168 -0.31 36.14 -2.84
CA ALA A 168 0.86 36.71 -2.19
C ALA A 168 1.50 37.88 -2.98
N ALA A 169 1.12 38.06 -4.25
CA ALA A 169 1.61 39.16 -5.08
C ALA A 169 1.00 40.50 -4.62
N PRO A 170 1.81 41.57 -4.44
CA PRO A 170 1.26 42.89 -4.19
C PRO A 170 0.40 43.34 -5.39
N PRO A 171 -0.67 44.13 -5.18
CA PRO A 171 -1.46 44.65 -6.28
C PRO A 171 -0.54 45.43 -7.22
N ALA A 172 -0.70 45.21 -8.54
CA ALA A 172 0.18 45.71 -9.60
C ALA A 172 0.37 47.26 -9.64
N GLY A 173 -0.30 48.03 -8.77
CA GLY A 173 -0.14 49.47 -8.62
C GLY A 173 0.59 49.93 -7.33
N ALA A 174 1.05 49.03 -6.46
CA ALA A 174 1.71 49.42 -5.21
C ALA A 174 3.19 49.82 -5.38
N LEU A 175 3.80 49.55 -6.54
CA LEU A 175 5.20 49.86 -6.83
C LEU A 175 5.41 51.20 -7.58
N GLU A 176 4.34 51.91 -7.95
CA GLU A 176 4.43 53.20 -8.65
C GLU A 176 4.39 54.44 -7.72
N GLN A 177 4.35 54.27 -6.39
CA GLN A 177 4.27 55.40 -5.44
C GLN A 177 5.40 55.45 -4.40
N ALA A 178 6.56 54.83 -4.65
CA ALA A 178 7.74 54.96 -3.80
C ALA A 178 8.82 55.83 -4.46
#